data_AF-A0A0S7Z9X4-F1
#
_entry.id   AF-A0A0S7Z9X4-F1
#
_cell.length_a   1.000
_cell.length_b   1.000
_cell.length_c   1.000
_cell.angle_alpha   90.00
_cell.angle_beta   90.00
_cell.angle_gamma   90.00
#
_symmetry.space_group_name_H-M   'P 1'
#
loop_
_entity.id
_entity.type
_entity.pdbx_description
1 polymer ?
#
loop_
_entity_poly.entity_id
_entity_poly.type
_entity_poly.pdbx_seq_one_letter_code
_entity_poly.pdbx_strand_id
1 'polypeptide(L)'
;MKAPSGFTLAEVVVALVVLQIGVLGAMSLVVSARNTMTGAEQAERAVAVGAAIADSLSTERAIMPGEVVLDGVAADWSATGRHFRVRVFGEGGDTIVVVGSAIGDLRDR
;
A
#
# COMPACT_ATOMS: atom_id res chain seq x y z
N MET A 1 -34.55 -46.08 30.21
CA MET A 1 -33.36 -45.99 29.35
C MET A 1 -33.61 -44.87 28.34
N LYS A 2 -32.80 -43.81 28.35
CA LYS A 2 -32.91 -42.71 27.39
C LYS A 2 -32.29 -43.20 26.08
N ALA A 3 -33.07 -43.30 25.00
CA ALA A 3 -32.52 -43.64 23.68
C ALA A 3 -31.44 -42.61 23.32
N PRO A 4 -30.30 -43.01 22.73
CA PRO A 4 -29.34 -42.06 22.20
C PRO A 4 -30.05 -41.27 21.10
N SER A 5 -30.24 -39.98 21.32
CA SER A 5 -30.87 -39.09 20.34
C SER A 5 -29.93 -38.96 19.14
N GLY A 6 -30.22 -39.70 18.07
CA GLY A 6 -29.55 -39.53 16.78
C GLY A 6 -29.97 -38.21 16.12
N PHE A 7 -29.09 -37.65 15.29
CA PHE A 7 -29.41 -36.46 14.50
C PHE A 7 -30.47 -36.76 13.44
N THR A 8 -31.43 -35.87 13.31
CA THR A 8 -32.42 -35.87 12.23
C THR A 8 -31.78 -35.42 10.91
N LEU A 9 -32.36 -35.84 9.77
CA LEU A 9 -31.92 -35.39 8.45
C LEU A 9 -31.90 -33.85 8.34
N ALA A 10 -32.90 -33.19 8.93
CA ALA A 10 -32.99 -31.74 8.95
C ALA A 10 -31.80 -31.10 9.69
N GLU A 11 -31.39 -31.64 10.84
CA GLU A 11 -30.22 -31.14 11.59
C GLU A 11 -28.93 -31.31 10.80
N VAL A 12 -28.76 -32.43 10.09
CA VAL A 12 -27.59 -32.66 9.23
C VAL A 12 -27.55 -31.64 8.09
N VAL A 13 -28.69 -31.38 7.44
CA VAL A 13 -28.78 -30.38 6.38
C VAL A 13 -28.45 -28.98 6.90
N VAL A 14 -28.98 -28.60 8.06
CA VAL A 14 -28.65 -27.31 8.70
C VAL A 14 -27.16 -27.21 9.02
N ALA A 15 -26.58 -28.27 9.59
CA ALA A 15 -25.14 -28.30 9.90
C ALA A 15 -24.28 -28.13 8.65
N LEU A 16 -24.66 -28.77 7.54
CA LEU A 16 -23.97 -28.62 6.25
C LEU A 16 -24.09 -27.20 5.69
N VAL A 17 -25.27 -26.59 5.76
CA VAL A 17 -25.47 -25.20 5.30
C VAL A 17 -24.63 -24.22 6.14
N VAL A 18 -24.63 -24.37 7.47
CA VAL A 18 -23.81 -23.54 8.36
C VAL A 18 -22.32 -23.74 8.05
N LEU A 19 -21.88 -24.98 7.82
CA LEU A 19 -20.50 -25.28 7.42
C LEU A 19 -20.15 -24.58 6.09
N GLN A 20 -21.02 -24.66 5.09
CA GLN A 20 -20.81 -24.05 3.77
C GLN A 20 -20.69 -22.53 3.88
N ILE A 21 -21.60 -21.88 4.61
CA ILE A 21 -21.54 -20.43 4.86
C ILE A 21 -20.26 -20.07 5.61
N GLY A 22 -19.86 -20.87 6.60
CA GLY A 22 -18.61 -20.68 7.34
C GLY A 22 -17.38 -20.76 6.44
N VAL A 23 -17.32 -21.74 5.53
CA VAL A 23 -16.22 -21.90 4.57
C VAL A 23 -16.17 -20.72 3.59
N LEU A 24 -17.32 -20.28 3.07
CA LEU A 24 -17.39 -19.12 2.18
C LEU A 24 -16.93 -17.83 2.89
N GLY A 25 -17.36 -17.63 4.13
CA GLY A 25 -16.91 -16.52 4.96
C GLY A 25 -15.40 -16.53 5.18
N ALA A 26 -14.83 -17.69 5.51
CA ALA A 26 -13.38 -17.84 5.66
C ALA A 26 -12.62 -17.55 4.37
N MET A 27 -13.09 -18.02 3.22
CA MET A 27 -12.48 -17.72 1.91
C MET A 27 -12.54 -16.23 1.58
N SER A 28 -13.66 -15.57 1.86
CA SER A 28 -13.81 -14.12 1.67
C SER A 28 -12.80 -13.35 2.52
N LEU A 29 -12.58 -13.74 3.77
CA LEU A 29 -11.57 -13.14 4.64
C LEU A 29 -10.16 -13.33 4.10
N VAL A 30 -9.82 -14.50 3.57
CA VAL A 30 -8.49 -14.75 2.98
C VAL A 30 -8.24 -13.85 1.76
N VAL A 31 -9.23 -13.71 0.88
CA VAL A 31 -9.14 -12.82 -0.28
C VAL A 31 -9.01 -11.37 0.17
N SER A 32 -9.82 -10.94 1.14
CA SER A 32 -9.73 -9.59 1.70
C SER A 32 -8.35 -9.32 2.30
N ALA A 33 -7.84 -10.26 3.11
CA ALA A 33 -6.53 -10.12 3.73
C ALA A 33 -5.41 -10.01 2.69
N ARG A 34 -5.46 -10.81 1.62
CA ARG A 34 -4.50 -10.72 0.51
C ARG A 34 -4.53 -9.37 -0.17
N ASN A 35 -5.71 -8.87 -0.52
CA ASN A 35 -5.84 -7.57 -1.16
C ASN A 35 -5.31 -6.44 -0.26
N THR A 36 -5.60 -6.51 1.04
CA THR A 36 -5.06 -5.56 2.02
C THR A 36 -3.53 -5.64 2.13
N MET A 37 -2.95 -6.84 2.14
CA MET A 37 -1.49 -7.01 2.18
C MET A 37 -0.82 -6.48 0.92
N THR A 38 -1.34 -6.80 -0.27
CA THR A 38 -0.80 -6.29 -1.54
C THR A 38 -0.87 -4.76 -1.59
N GLY A 39 -2.00 -4.16 -1.16
CA GLY A 39 -2.10 -2.71 -1.08
C GLY A 39 -1.12 -2.08 -0.10
N ALA A 40 -0.88 -2.71 1.05
CA ALA A 40 0.10 -2.24 2.03
C ALA A 40 1.54 -2.33 1.50
N GLU A 41 1.91 -3.43 0.85
CA GLU A 41 3.23 -3.60 0.21
C GLU A 41 3.48 -2.55 -0.88
N GLN A 42 2.46 -2.27 -1.70
CA GLN A 42 2.55 -1.22 -2.72
C GLN A 42 2.72 0.17 -2.10
N ALA A 43 1.95 0.49 -1.05
CA ALA A 43 2.07 1.75 -0.33
C ALA A 43 3.47 1.91 0.31
N GLU A 44 4.00 0.85 0.92
CA GLU A 44 5.34 0.84 1.50
C GLU A 44 6.41 1.12 0.43
N ARG A 45 6.32 0.47 -0.74
CA ARG A 45 7.23 0.74 -1.87
C ARG A 45 7.12 2.17 -2.36
N ALA A 46 5.91 2.71 -2.50
CA ALA A 46 5.69 4.09 -2.92
C ALA A 46 6.31 5.09 -1.93
N VAL A 47 6.18 4.85 -0.62
CA VAL A 47 6.83 5.64 0.43
C VAL A 47 8.35 5.54 0.32
N ALA A 48 8.90 4.33 0.15
CA ALA A 48 10.34 4.12 0.06
C ALA A 48 10.95 4.83 -1.16
N VAL A 49 10.31 4.73 -2.33
CA VAL A 49 10.72 5.43 -3.55
C VAL A 49 10.63 6.94 -3.36
N GLY A 50 9.52 7.44 -2.80
CA GLY A 50 9.36 8.87 -2.50
C GLY A 50 10.42 9.42 -1.56
N ALA A 51 10.77 8.65 -0.52
CA ALA A 51 11.81 9.00 0.43
C ALA A 51 13.20 9.01 -0.23
N ALA A 52 13.52 8.01 -1.05
CA ALA A 52 14.79 7.94 -1.77
C ALA A 52 14.98 9.10 -2.75
N ILE A 53 13.92 9.45 -3.51
CA ILE A 53 13.95 10.62 -4.40
C ILE A 53 14.12 11.89 -3.57
N ALA A 54 13.33 12.07 -2.50
CA ALA A 54 13.43 13.26 -1.66
C ALA A 54 14.81 13.44 -1.02
N ASP A 55 15.42 12.34 -0.56
CA ASP A 55 16.77 12.34 0.00
C ASP A 55 17.80 12.77 -1.05
N SER A 56 17.75 12.17 -2.24
CA SER A 56 18.59 12.55 -3.37
C SER A 56 18.46 14.04 -3.73
N LEU A 57 17.23 14.52 -3.91
CA LEU A 57 16.96 15.93 -4.23
C LEU A 57 17.39 16.88 -3.12
N SER A 58 17.41 16.44 -1.86
CA SER A 58 17.83 17.26 -0.73
C SER A 58 19.33 17.60 -0.73
N THR A 59 20.13 16.76 -1.38
CA THR A 59 21.59 16.91 -1.48
C THR A 59 22.04 17.67 -2.73
N GLU A 60 21.12 17.87 -3.68
CA GLU A 60 21.44 18.47 -4.97
C GLU A 60 21.55 20.01 -4.89
N ARG A 61 22.52 20.58 -5.59
CA ARG A 61 22.74 22.04 -5.58
C ARG A 61 21.69 22.78 -6.41
N ALA A 62 21.24 22.17 -7.51
CA ALA A 62 20.23 22.71 -8.39
C ALA A 62 19.22 21.63 -8.76
N ILE A 63 17.99 21.77 -8.26
CA ILE A 63 16.93 20.80 -8.50
C ILE A 63 16.23 21.12 -9.81
N MET A 64 16.29 20.18 -10.76
CA MET A 64 15.53 20.25 -12.01
C MET A 64 14.30 19.36 -11.91
N PRO A 65 13.14 19.76 -12.45
CA PRO A 65 11.97 18.88 -12.57
C PRO A 65 12.31 17.61 -13.35
N GLY A 66 11.66 16.51 -13.00
CA GLY A 66 11.91 15.22 -13.64
C GLY A 66 10.84 14.18 -13.34
N GLU A 67 10.96 13.05 -14.01
CA GLU A 67 10.11 11.88 -13.83
C GLU A 67 10.97 10.62 -13.85
N VAL A 68 10.53 9.59 -13.12
CA VAL A 68 11.21 8.29 -13.06
C VAL A 68 10.21 7.18 -12.78
N VAL A 69 10.52 5.98 -13.25
CA VAL A 69 9.83 4.76 -12.82
C VAL A 69 10.87 3.85 -12.15
N LEU A 70 10.67 3.57 -10.86
CA LEU A 70 11.55 2.75 -10.04
C LEU A 70 10.75 1.60 -9.45
N ASP A 71 11.18 0.35 -9.69
CA ASP A 71 10.52 -0.86 -9.19
C ASP A 71 9.00 -0.93 -9.47
N GLY A 72 8.60 -0.42 -10.64
CA GLY A 72 7.19 -0.36 -11.06
C GLY A 72 6.39 0.81 -10.45
N VAL A 73 7.02 1.65 -9.62
CA VAL A 73 6.43 2.85 -9.05
C VAL A 73 6.83 4.06 -9.89
N ALA A 74 5.85 4.74 -10.47
CA ALA A 74 6.08 5.99 -11.18
C ALA A 74 6.14 7.16 -10.18
N ALA A 75 7.07 8.08 -10.40
CA ALA A 75 7.19 9.31 -9.64
C ALA A 75 7.59 10.48 -10.53
N ASP A 76 7.09 11.66 -10.21
CA ASP A 76 7.56 12.92 -10.79
C ASP A 76 7.92 13.90 -9.70
N TRP A 77 8.71 14.91 -10.04
CA TRP A 77 8.96 16.02 -9.14
C TRP A 77 9.06 17.35 -9.87
N SER A 78 8.68 18.39 -9.15
CA SER A 78 8.79 19.78 -9.56
C SER A 78 9.63 20.54 -8.54
N ALA A 79 10.32 21.57 -8.99
CA ALA A 79 11.19 22.40 -8.17
C ALA A 79 10.85 23.88 -8.29
N THR A 80 11.00 24.62 -7.20
CA THR A 80 10.87 26.08 -7.15
C THR A 80 11.99 26.63 -6.26
N GLY A 81 13.07 27.09 -6.88
CA GLY A 81 14.29 27.44 -6.18
C GLY A 81 14.92 26.20 -5.53
N ARG A 82 15.01 26.19 -4.20
CA ARG A 82 15.49 25.04 -3.41
C ARG A 82 14.39 24.09 -2.96
N HIS A 83 13.13 24.48 -3.11
CA HIS A 83 12.00 23.64 -2.71
C HIS A 83 11.67 22.66 -3.81
N PHE A 84 11.27 21.46 -3.43
CA PHE A 84 10.80 20.44 -4.36
C PHE A 84 9.54 19.77 -3.84
N ARG A 85 8.74 19.29 -4.79
CA ARG A 85 7.56 18.46 -4.55
C ARG A 85 7.71 17.21 -5.39
N VAL A 86 7.78 16.05 -4.74
CA VAL A 86 7.74 14.73 -5.35
C VAL A 86 6.30 14.21 -5.29
N ARG A 87 5.78 13.72 -6.41
CA ARG A 87 4.54 12.95 -6.48
C ARG A 87 4.88 11.53 -6.85
N VAL A 88 4.38 10.58 -6.08
CA VAL A 88 4.55 9.15 -6.33
C VAL A 88 3.18 8.56 -6.63
N PHE A 89 3.06 7.88 -7.76
CA PHE A 89 1.82 7.31 -8.26
C PHE A 89 1.74 5.83 -7.88
N GLY A 90 0.78 5.47 -7.04
CA GLY A 90 0.48 4.09 -6.68
C GLY A 90 -0.41 3.39 -7.73
N GLU A 91 -0.31 2.07 -7.81
CA GLU A 91 -1.23 1.22 -8.58
C GLU A 91 -2.63 1.26 -7.92
N GLY A 92 -3.48 2.19 -8.36
CA GLY A 92 -4.80 2.43 -7.77
C GLY A 92 -5.28 3.87 -7.90
N GLY A 93 -4.42 4.77 -8.39
CA GLY A 93 -4.71 6.21 -8.50
C GLY A 93 -4.36 7.00 -7.24
N ASP A 94 -3.95 6.32 -6.17
CA ASP A 94 -3.42 6.96 -4.97
C ASP A 94 -2.11 7.67 -5.30
N THR A 95 -1.98 8.91 -4.82
CA THR A 95 -0.79 9.73 -5.03
C THR A 95 -0.22 10.16 -3.69
N ILE A 96 1.03 9.79 -3.43
CA ILE A 96 1.78 10.28 -2.26
C ILE A 96 2.52 11.53 -2.69
N VAL A 97 2.41 12.61 -1.90
CA VAL A 97 3.11 13.86 -2.15
C VAL A 97 4.10 14.13 -1.04
N VAL A 98 5.38 14.19 -1.39
CA VAL A 98 6.47 14.55 -0.49
C VAL A 98 6.95 15.95 -0.86
N VAL A 99 7.10 16.84 0.12
CA VAL A 99 7.58 18.21 -0.09
C VAL A 99 8.82 18.41 0.76
N GLY A 100 9.86 18.98 0.16
CA GLY A 100 11.13 19.19 0.85
C GLY A 100 11.88 20.41 0.32
N SER A 101 13.08 20.62 0.86
CA SER A 101 14.01 21.65 0.40
C SER A 101 15.45 21.14 0.42
N ALA A 102 16.23 21.48 -0.59
CA ALA A 102 17.67 21.20 -0.61
C ALA A 102 18.40 21.93 0.52
N ILE A 103 19.29 21.21 1.21
CA ILE A 103 20.16 21.78 2.24
C ILE A 103 21.24 22.57 1.52
N GLY A 104 21.27 23.89 1.76
CA GLY A 104 22.36 24.72 1.29
C GLY A 104 23.62 24.52 2.12
N ASP A 105 24.76 24.46 1.45
CA ASP A 105 26.08 24.49 2.10
C ASP A 105 26.13 25.71 3.04
N LEU A 106 26.18 25.46 4.36
CA LEU A 106 26.24 26.49 5.40
C LEU A 106 27.61 27.21 5.45
N ARG A 107 28.50 26.94 4.47
CA ARG A 107 29.87 27.44 4.42
C ARG A 107 30.07 28.77 3.68
N ASP A 108 29.07 29.30 2.99
CA ASP A 108 29.15 30.61 2.33
C ASP A 108 28.55 31.77 3.16
N ARG A 109 28.77 31.76 4.48
CA ARG A 109 28.48 32.91 5.35
C ARG A 109 29.69 33.34 6.14
#